data_AF-A0A2J0MUS0-F1
#
_entry.id   AF-A0A2J0MUS0-F1
#
_cell.length_a   1.000
_cell.length_b   1.000
_cell.length_c   1.000
_cell.angle_alpha   90.00
_cell.angle_beta   90.00
_cell.angle_gamma   90.00
#
_symmetry.space_group_name_H-M   'P 1'
#
loop_
_entity.id
_entity.type
_entity.pdbx_description
1 polymer ?
#
loop_
_entity_poly.entity_id
_entity_poly.type
_entity_poly.pdbx_seq_one_letter_code
_entity_poly.pdbx_strand_id
1 'polypeptide(L)'
;MQNIFQISAVHAGVITDATPISSILLNILDFLLSIIGILGIIGLVVSGVLYITAMGDEKRMRLAKRVSIGSAIGLVIALGAFVLTGQLAAFFS
;
A
#
# COMPACT_ATOMS: atom_id res chain seq x y z
N MET A 1 -32.68 36.94 -38.04
CA MET A 1 -32.18 35.81 -38.87
C MET A 1 -30.81 35.46 -38.31
N GLN A 2 -30.75 34.54 -37.33
CA GLN A 2 -30.37 33.13 -37.55
C GLN A 2 -28.94 33.01 -38.08
N ASN A 3 -28.00 32.67 -37.20
CA ASN A 3 -26.91 31.71 -37.48
C ASN A 3 -26.46 31.08 -36.15
N ILE A 4 -27.39 30.28 -35.65
CA ILE A 4 -27.25 29.29 -34.58
C ILE A 4 -26.57 28.05 -35.16
N PHE A 5 -25.24 28.04 -35.21
CA PHE A 5 -24.47 26.79 -35.30
C PHE A 5 -23.27 26.87 -34.36
N GLN A 6 -23.60 27.07 -33.07
CA GLN A 6 -22.86 26.48 -31.97
C GLN A 6 -22.87 24.95 -32.17
N ILE A 7 -22.01 24.42 -33.04
CA ILE A 7 -21.63 23.00 -32.96
C ILE A 7 -20.57 22.87 -31.86
N SER A 8 -20.98 23.27 -30.65
CA SER A 8 -20.44 22.78 -29.40
C SER A 8 -21.12 21.43 -29.13
N ALA A 9 -20.81 20.40 -29.93
CA ALA A 9 -21.37 19.06 -29.73
C ALA A 9 -20.50 17.92 -30.30
N VAL A 10 -19.21 18.13 -30.54
CA VAL A 10 -18.26 17.01 -30.66
C VAL A 10 -16.97 17.35 -29.92
N HIS A 11 -17.08 17.90 -28.71
CA HIS A 11 -16.30 17.32 -27.63
C HIS A 11 -17.09 16.09 -27.22
N ALA A 12 -17.00 15.02 -28.03
CA ALA A 12 -17.34 13.69 -27.55
C ALA A 12 -16.60 13.59 -26.23
N GLY A 13 -17.37 13.62 -25.12
CA GLY A 13 -16.83 13.74 -23.78
C GLY A 13 -15.65 12.82 -23.71
N VAL A 14 -14.46 13.41 -23.68
CA VAL A 14 -13.28 12.59 -23.48
C VAL A 14 -13.59 11.85 -22.20
N ILE A 15 -13.43 10.55 -22.22
CA ILE A 15 -13.39 9.74 -21.01
C ILE A 15 -12.08 10.14 -20.29
N THR A 16 -11.92 11.42 -19.93
CA THR A 16 -10.80 12.00 -19.18
C THR A 16 -11.24 12.26 -17.74
N ASP A 17 -12.55 12.22 -17.47
CA ASP A 17 -13.13 12.23 -16.12
C ASP A 17 -13.34 10.82 -15.54
N ALA A 18 -12.99 9.77 -16.30
CA ALA A 18 -12.86 8.46 -15.67
C ALA A 18 -11.61 8.52 -14.80
N THR A 19 -11.78 8.39 -13.48
CA THR A 19 -10.66 8.07 -12.58
C THR A 19 -9.91 6.92 -13.24
N PRO A 20 -8.63 7.14 -13.64
CA PRO A 20 -7.92 6.09 -14.31
C PRO A 20 -7.85 4.90 -13.35
N ILE A 21 -8.06 3.70 -13.88
CA ILE A 21 -8.12 2.47 -13.07
C ILE A 21 -6.88 2.35 -12.17
N SER A 22 -5.76 2.93 -12.61
CA SER A 22 -4.56 3.13 -11.80
C SER A 22 -4.84 3.86 -10.49
N SER A 23 -5.50 5.02 -10.48
CA SER A 23 -5.80 5.79 -9.24
C SER A 23 -6.63 5.00 -8.23
N ILE A 24 -7.60 4.19 -8.70
CA ILE A 24 -8.41 3.34 -7.81
C ILE A 24 -7.52 2.25 -7.20
N LEU A 25 -6.67 1.63 -8.03
CA LEU A 25 -5.75 0.58 -7.59
C LEU A 25 -4.68 1.12 -6.63
N LEU A 26 -4.18 2.34 -6.86
CA LEU A 26 -3.27 3.06 -5.97
C LEU A 26 -3.91 3.30 -4.59
N ASN A 27 -5.14 3.81 -4.56
CA ASN A 27 -5.85 4.04 -3.31
C ASN A 27 -6.09 2.73 -2.52
N ILE A 28 -6.44 1.65 -3.22
CA ILE A 28 -6.61 0.33 -2.59
C ILE A 28 -5.27 -0.15 -2.05
N LEU A 29 -4.19 -0.02 -2.83
CA LEU A 29 -2.86 -0.41 -2.37
C LEU A 29 -2.45 0.38 -1.13
N ASP A 30 -2.58 1.71 -1.14
CA ASP A 30 -2.24 2.57 0.00
C ASP A 30 -3.04 2.20 1.25
N PHE A 31 -4.31 1.87 1.09
CA PHE A 31 -5.14 1.36 2.18
C PHE A 31 -4.61 0.03 2.75
N LEU A 32 -4.30 -0.94 1.88
CA LEU A 32 -3.69 -2.21 2.29
C LEU A 32 -2.33 -1.97 2.97
N LEU A 33 -1.52 -1.07 2.42
CA LEU A 33 -0.20 -0.75 2.92
C LEU A 33 -0.24 -0.13 4.30
N SER A 34 -1.21 0.76 4.54
CA SER A 34 -1.44 1.38 5.84
C SER A 34 -1.74 0.32 6.90
N ILE A 35 -2.65 -0.62 6.61
CA ILE A 35 -2.98 -1.71 7.52
C ILE A 35 -1.76 -2.60 7.79
N ILE A 36 -1.05 -3.03 6.74
CA ILE A 36 0.13 -3.88 6.87
C ILE A 36 1.25 -3.16 7.62
N GLY A 37 1.47 -1.87 7.37
CA GLY A 37 2.45 -1.06 8.07
C GLY A 37 2.18 -1.00 9.56
N ILE A 38 0.93 -0.73 9.96
CA ILE A 38 0.51 -0.70 11.37
C ILE A 38 0.69 -2.09 12.02
N LEU A 39 0.18 -3.14 11.38
CA LEU A 39 0.31 -4.52 11.89
C LEU A 39 1.77 -4.98 11.97
N GLY A 40 2.60 -4.58 11.01
CA GLY A 40 4.03 -4.86 10.98
C GLY A 40 4.76 -4.23 12.16
N ILE A 41 4.50 -2.95 12.44
CA ILE A 41 5.08 -2.25 13.59
C ILE A 41 4.63 -2.89 14.91
N ILE A 42 3.32 -3.16 15.06
CA ILE A 42 2.80 -3.82 16.27
C ILE A 42 3.47 -5.19 16.47
N GLY A 43 3.58 -5.98 15.41
CA GLY A 43 4.21 -7.29 15.46
C GLY A 43 5.68 -7.23 15.89
N LEU A 44 6.44 -6.24 15.39
CA LEU A 44 7.84 -6.00 15.81
C LEU A 44 7.96 -5.56 17.27
N VAL A 45 7.04 -4.72 17.75
CA VAL A 45 7.03 -4.29 19.16
C VAL A 45 6.71 -5.48 20.06
N VAL A 46 5.67 -6.25 19.75
CA VAL A 46 5.26 -7.43 20.53
C VAL A 46 6.37 -8.49 20.56
N SER A 47 7.00 -8.76 19.42
CA SER A 47 8.12 -9.71 19.37
C SER A 47 9.34 -9.21 20.16
N GLY A 48 9.64 -7.90 20.11
CA GLY A 48 10.70 -7.28 20.90
C GLY A 48 10.47 -7.42 22.40
N VAL A 49 9.27 -7.08 22.87
CA VAL A 49 8.89 -7.23 24.30
C VAL A 49 8.95 -8.71 24.71
N LEU A 50 8.43 -9.61 23.87
CA LEU A 50 8.46 -11.05 24.15
C LEU A 50 9.88 -11.61 24.21
N TYR A 51 10.80 -11.09 23.38
CA TYR A 51 12.20 -11.52 23.38
C TYR A 51 12.91 -11.09 24.68
N ILE A 52 12.74 -9.83 25.09
CA ILE A 52 13.40 -9.28 26.28
C ILE A 52 12.83 -9.92 27.57
N THR A 53 11.54 -10.21 27.60
CA THR A 53 10.86 -10.80 28.78
C THR A 53 10.96 -12.33 28.84
N ALA A 54 11.60 -12.99 27.87
CA ALA A 54 11.66 -14.44 27.81
C ALA A 54 12.43 -15.08 28.98
N MET A 55 13.27 -14.35 29.73
CA MET A 55 13.97 -14.83 30.95
C MET A 55 14.61 -16.23 30.81
N GLY A 56 15.17 -16.54 29.63
CA GLY A 56 15.80 -17.84 29.34
C GLY A 56 14.85 -18.97 28.90
N ASP A 57 13.54 -18.72 28.77
CA ASP A 57 12.61 -19.66 28.17
C ASP A 57 12.83 -19.73 26.64
N GLU A 58 13.49 -20.82 26.24
CA GLU A 58 13.81 -21.15 24.86
C GLU A 58 12.56 -21.21 23.95
N LYS A 59 11.37 -21.56 24.48
CA LYS A 59 10.13 -21.55 23.68
C LYS A 59 9.70 -20.12 23.36
N ARG A 60 9.70 -19.23 24.36
CA ARG A 60 9.33 -17.82 24.18
C ARG A 60 10.32 -17.09 23.29
N MET A 61 11.60 -17.36 23.45
CA MET A 61 12.65 -16.78 22.62
C MET A 61 12.51 -17.18 21.14
N ARG A 62 12.22 -18.46 20.87
CA ARG A 62 11.98 -18.94 19.50
C ARG A 62 10.68 -18.40 18.90
N LEU A 63 9.63 -18.24 19.70
CA LEU A 63 8.39 -17.62 19.26
C LEU A 63 8.61 -16.15 18.88
N ALA A 64 9.25 -15.38 19.75
CA ALA A 64 9.60 -13.98 19.49
C ALA A 64 10.40 -13.83 18.18
N LYS A 65 11.40 -14.70 17.97
CA LYS A 65 12.20 -14.67 16.74
C LYS A 65 11.38 -14.96 15.48
N ARG A 66 10.47 -15.94 15.54
CA ARG A 66 9.56 -16.27 14.41
C ARG A 66 8.64 -15.10 14.09
N VAL A 67 8.04 -14.47 15.10
CA VAL A 67 7.15 -13.32 14.92
C VAL A 67 7.92 -12.12 14.37
N SER A 68 9.10 -11.81 14.92
CA SER A 68 9.98 -10.74 14.40
C SER A 68 10.30 -10.93 12.92
N ILE A 69 10.68 -12.14 12.51
CA ILE A 69 11.01 -12.43 11.12
C ILE A 69 9.76 -12.29 10.23
N GLY A 70 8.61 -12.80 10.68
CA GLY A 70 7.35 -12.65 9.95
C GLY A 70 6.96 -11.19 9.74
N SER A 71 7.03 -10.36 10.79
CA SER A 71 6.74 -8.93 10.72
C SER A 71 7.74 -8.16 9.87
N ALA A 72 9.03 -8.50 9.95
CA ALA A 72 10.07 -7.89 9.12
C ALA A 72 9.86 -8.20 7.62
N ILE A 73 9.56 -9.45 7.27
CA ILE A 73 9.26 -9.84 5.89
C ILE A 73 8.01 -9.11 5.38
N GLY A 74 6.95 -9.03 6.19
CA GLY A 74 5.74 -8.29 5.83
C GLY A 74 6.01 -6.82 5.54
N LEU A 75 6.84 -6.17 6.36
CA LEU A 75 7.26 -4.78 6.13
C LEU A 75 8.11 -4.63 4.87
N VAL A 76 9.06 -5.53 4.62
CA VAL A 76 9.87 -5.50 3.39
C VAL A 76 9.00 -5.61 2.15
N ILE A 77 8.01 -6.52 2.15
CA ILE A 77 7.08 -6.67 1.03
C ILE A 77 6.22 -5.43 0.86
N ALA A 78 5.71 -4.85 1.94
CA ALA A 78 4.94 -3.61 1.90
C ALA A 78 5.77 -2.46 1.29
N LEU A 79 6.97 -2.22 1.82
CA LEU A 79 7.85 -1.17 1.30
C LEU A 79 8.23 -1.43 -0.17
N GLY A 80 8.46 -2.69 -0.55
CA GLY A 80 8.70 -3.08 -1.94
C GLY A 80 7.51 -2.76 -2.84
N ALA A 81 6.28 -3.06 -2.40
CA ALA A 81 5.07 -2.76 -3.14
C ALA A 81 4.86 -1.24 -3.31
N PHE A 82 5.16 -0.44 -2.28
CA PHE A 82 5.10 1.02 -2.36
C PHE A 82 6.04 1.57 -3.43
N VAL A 83 7.31 1.14 -3.38
CA VAL A 83 8.34 1.57 -4.33
C VAL A 83 7.94 1.16 -5.75
N LEU A 84 7.56 -0.10 -5.95
CA LEU A 84 7.22 -0.63 -7.27
C LEU A 84 6.05 0.13 -7.89
N THR A 85 5.02 0.41 -7.09
CA THR A 85 3.84 1.13 -7.54
C THR A 85 4.13 2.60 -7.86
N GLY A 86 4.96 3.26 -7.05
CA GLY A 86 5.43 4.61 -7.35
C GLY A 86 6.20 4.67 -8.68
N GLN A 87 7.03 3.67 -8.97
CA GLN A 87 7.72 3.57 -10.26
C GLN A 87 6.72 3.39 -11.41
N LEU A 88 5.78 2.45 -11.30
CA LEU A 88 4.76 2.25 -12.33
C LEU A 88 3.95 3.51 -12.63
N ALA A 89 3.56 4.27 -11.59
CA ALA A 89 2.86 5.54 -11.77
C ALA A 89 3.71 6.57 -12.56
N ALA A 90 5.00 6.68 -12.24
CA ALA A 90 5.93 7.57 -12.94
C ALA A 90 6.24 7.13 -14.38
N PHE A 91 6.11 5.85 -14.71
CA PHE A 91 6.27 5.36 -16.09
C PHE A 91 5.07 5.68 -16.99
N PHE A 92 3.88 5.92 -16.43
CA PHE A 92 2.67 6.23 -17.19
C PHE A 92 2.30 7.73 -17.17
N SER A 93 3.08 8.58 -16.47
CA SER A 93 3.00 10.04 -16.54
C SER A 93 3.88 10.60 -17.66
#